data_AF-A0A7W0ZAH6-F1
#
_entry.id   AF-A0A7W0ZAH6-F1
#
_cell.length_a   1.000
_cell.length_b   1.000
_cell.length_c   1.000
_cell.angle_alpha   90.00
_cell.angle_beta   90.00
_cell.angle_gamma   90.00
#
_symmetry.space_group_name_H-M   'P 1'
#
loop_
_entity.id
_entity.type
_entity.pdbx_description
1 polymer ?
#
loop_
_entity_poly.entity_id
_entity_poly.type
_entity_poly.pdbx_seq_one_letter_code
_entity_poly.pdbx_strand_id
1 'polypeptide(L)'
;MTGSNGTCGRSWVSPRRASFAAIAGVEAFAAWRRFFEALAEHRPLVLVFEDLHWADDGVLDFIDHLVEWASGVPILVVCTARPELLDRRSGWGGGKRASATVSLSPLSDNDTARLVHELLSQSVLPAETQSALLARAGGNPLYAEEFVRMLDERGDAGGALPESVQGIIAARLDLLAVDEKELLQDAAVVGKVFWLGAVASLGDGRERWLVEQALHGLERRELVVRERRSSVAGESEYAFRHVLVRDVAYGQIPRAARGTKHVAAAGWIEG
;
A
#
# COMPACT_ATOMS: atom_id res chain seq x y z
N MET A 1 -45.99 54.74 16.77
CA MET A 1 -46.14 54.28 18.16
C MET A 1 -46.96 53.00 18.10
N THR A 2 -46.58 51.80 18.52
CA THR A 2 -45.41 51.19 19.19
C THR A 2 -45.77 49.69 19.27
N GLY A 3 -44.77 48.79 19.16
CA GLY A 3 -44.88 47.36 19.51
C GLY A 3 -44.76 46.43 18.28
N SER A 4 -43.62 45.82 17.95
CA SER A 4 -42.67 44.96 18.69
C SER A 4 -43.17 43.53 18.96
N ASN A 5 -42.37 42.60 18.44
CA ASN A 5 -42.11 41.22 18.85
C ASN A 5 -43.06 40.09 18.46
N GLY A 6 -42.45 39.04 17.88
CA GLY A 6 -42.88 37.67 18.14
C GLY A 6 -42.65 36.64 17.03
N THR A 7 -41.46 36.56 16.45
CA THR A 7 -41.04 35.41 15.64
C THR A 7 -41.06 34.11 16.46
N CYS A 8 -41.93 33.17 16.09
CA CYS A 8 -41.80 31.76 16.48
C CYS A 8 -41.69 30.92 15.20
N GLY A 9 -40.52 30.98 14.56
CA GLY A 9 -40.14 30.09 13.49
C GLY A 9 -39.79 28.73 14.06
N ARG A 10 -40.67 27.75 13.87
CA ARG A 10 -40.37 26.33 14.10
C ARG A 10 -39.37 25.88 13.03
N SER A 11 -38.09 25.75 13.37
CA SER A 11 -37.15 24.98 12.55
C SER A 11 -37.12 23.53 13.06
N TRP A 12 -37.91 22.69 12.39
CA TRP A 12 -37.75 21.25 12.47
C TRP A 12 -36.49 20.86 11.70
N VAL A 13 -35.36 20.67 12.40
CA VAL A 13 -34.22 19.94 11.83
C VAL A 13 -34.58 18.46 11.88
N SER A 14 -34.78 17.86 10.71
CA SER A 14 -35.23 16.48 10.53
C SER A 14 -34.18 15.45 10.97
N PRO A 15 -34.46 14.54 11.92
CA PRO A 15 -33.55 13.44 12.31
C PRO A 15 -33.50 12.27 11.31
N ARG A 16 -34.31 12.32 10.25
CA ARG A 16 -34.68 11.12 9.47
C ARG A 16 -33.60 10.63 8.48
N ARG A 17 -32.67 11.48 8.03
CA ARG A 17 -31.64 11.07 7.05
C ARG A 17 -30.49 10.27 7.68
N ALA A 18 -30.08 10.60 8.89
CA ALA A 18 -29.05 9.84 9.63
C ALA A 18 -29.55 8.43 10.00
N SER A 19 -30.83 8.31 10.38
CA SER A 19 -31.45 7.04 10.74
C SER A 19 -31.54 6.05 9.57
N PHE A 20 -31.80 6.51 8.35
CA PHE A 20 -31.94 5.61 7.18
C PHE A 20 -30.59 5.08 6.69
N ALA A 21 -29.54 5.93 6.72
CA ALA A 21 -28.17 5.50 6.39
C ALA A 21 -27.62 4.51 7.43
N ALA A 22 -27.91 4.73 8.72
CA ALA A 22 -27.55 3.81 9.78
C ALA A 22 -28.26 2.45 9.66
N ILE A 23 -29.56 2.44 9.32
CA ILE A 23 -30.34 1.20 9.11
C ILE A 23 -29.84 0.44 7.87
N ALA A 24 -29.57 1.14 6.76
CA ALA A 24 -29.00 0.52 5.55
C ALA A 24 -27.60 -0.08 5.80
N GLY A 25 -26.79 0.56 6.64
CA GLY A 25 -25.49 0.03 7.07
C GLY A 25 -25.62 -1.26 7.89
N VAL A 26 -26.58 -1.33 8.82
CA VAL A 26 -26.82 -2.53 9.63
C VAL A 26 -27.34 -3.70 8.78
N GLU A 27 -28.23 -3.46 7.83
CA GLU A 27 -28.69 -4.49 6.89
C GLU A 27 -27.53 -5.01 6.02
N ALA A 28 -26.66 -4.11 5.54
CA ALA A 28 -25.47 -4.49 4.79
C ALA A 28 -24.50 -5.32 5.65
N PHE A 29 -24.27 -4.95 6.92
CA PHE A 29 -23.39 -5.69 7.82
C PHE A 29 -23.91 -7.12 8.06
N ALA A 30 -25.21 -7.26 8.31
CA ALA A 30 -25.84 -8.56 8.49
C ALA A 30 -25.75 -9.42 7.22
N ALA A 31 -25.94 -8.83 6.04
CA ALA A 31 -25.81 -9.53 4.77
C ALA A 31 -24.38 -10.05 4.54
N TRP A 32 -23.37 -9.18 4.73
CA TRP A 32 -21.96 -9.58 4.61
C TRP A 32 -21.55 -10.61 5.64
N ARG A 33 -21.97 -10.48 6.90
CA ARG A 33 -21.74 -11.49 7.94
C ARG A 33 -22.28 -12.85 7.50
N ARG A 34 -23.56 -12.91 7.10
CA ARG A 34 -24.20 -14.17 6.66
C ARG A 34 -23.50 -14.77 5.43
N PHE A 35 -23.02 -13.93 4.52
CA PHE A 35 -22.23 -14.37 3.38
C PHE A 35 -20.92 -15.04 3.83
N PHE A 36 -20.18 -14.42 4.74
CA PHE A 36 -18.95 -15.01 5.27
C PHE A 36 -19.20 -16.27 6.12
N GLU A 37 -20.29 -16.31 6.89
CA GLU A 37 -20.73 -17.51 7.61
C GLU A 37 -21.00 -18.66 6.65
N ALA A 38 -21.76 -18.44 5.58
CA ALA A 38 -22.06 -19.47 4.58
C ALA A 38 -20.79 -19.98 3.87
N LEU A 39 -19.79 -19.12 3.63
CA LEU A 39 -18.48 -19.56 3.13
C LEU A 39 -17.73 -20.42 4.16
N ALA A 40 -17.78 -20.01 5.43
CA ALA A 40 -17.10 -20.67 6.54
C ALA A 40 -17.73 -22.02 6.93
N GLU A 41 -19.01 -22.24 6.62
CA GLU A 41 -19.69 -23.54 6.78
C GLU A 41 -19.06 -24.64 5.91
N HIS A 42 -18.50 -24.28 4.76
CA HIS A 42 -17.91 -25.24 3.82
C HIS A 42 -16.43 -25.52 4.12
N ARG A 43 -15.71 -24.54 4.67
CA ARG A 43 -14.26 -24.61 4.97
C ARG A 43 -13.85 -23.46 5.90
N PRO A 44 -12.79 -23.61 6.72
CA PRO A 44 -12.22 -22.50 7.48
C PRO A 44 -11.92 -21.27 6.61
N LEU A 45 -12.35 -20.10 7.10
CA LEU A 45 -12.23 -18.82 6.41
C LEU A 45 -11.29 -17.89 7.19
N VAL A 46 -10.27 -17.36 6.49
CA VAL A 46 -9.39 -16.31 7.01
C VAL A 46 -9.68 -15.03 6.25
N LEU A 47 -10.08 -13.99 6.97
CA LEU A 47 -10.30 -12.65 6.43
C LEU A 47 -9.15 -11.76 6.88
N VAL A 48 -8.42 -11.18 5.93
CA VAL A 48 -7.26 -10.31 6.20
C VAL A 48 -7.62 -8.89 5.81
N PHE A 49 -7.54 -7.97 6.78
CA PHE A 49 -7.73 -6.54 6.59
C PHE A 49 -6.43 -5.82 6.87
N GLU A 50 -5.83 -5.27 5.81
CA GLU A 50 -4.55 -4.57 5.91
C GLU A 50 -4.74 -3.08 6.18
N ASP A 51 -3.79 -2.48 6.87
CA ASP A 51 -3.63 -1.02 7.01
C ASP A 51 -4.86 -0.29 7.57
N LEU A 52 -5.52 -0.85 8.58
CA LEU A 52 -6.78 -0.31 9.15
C LEU A 52 -6.70 1.11 9.72
N HIS A 53 -5.51 1.64 9.95
CA HIS A 53 -5.31 3.04 10.33
C HIS A 53 -5.80 4.03 9.25
N TRP A 54 -5.85 3.59 7.98
CA TRP A 54 -6.42 4.36 6.88
C TRP A 54 -7.90 4.07 6.61
N ALA A 55 -8.45 2.99 7.21
CA ALA A 55 -9.84 2.62 7.00
C ALA A 55 -10.78 3.71 7.57
N ASP A 56 -11.93 3.87 6.92
CA ASP A 56 -13.03 4.67 7.46
C ASP A 56 -13.72 3.96 8.64
N ASP A 57 -14.53 4.71 9.38
CA ASP A 57 -15.24 4.17 10.55
C ASP A 57 -16.26 3.08 10.19
N GLY A 58 -16.79 3.08 8.96
CA GLY A 58 -17.76 2.08 8.53
C GLY A 58 -17.14 0.70 8.39
N VAL A 59 -15.92 0.61 7.85
CA VAL A 59 -15.16 -0.65 7.77
C VAL A 59 -14.81 -1.15 9.17
N LEU A 60 -14.40 -0.25 10.07
CA LEU A 60 -14.07 -0.62 11.44
C LEU A 60 -15.31 -1.14 12.20
N ASP A 61 -16.45 -0.45 12.07
CA ASP A 61 -17.73 -0.87 12.66
C ASP A 61 -18.19 -2.21 12.10
N PHE A 62 -17.98 -2.45 10.81
CA PHE A 62 -18.31 -3.73 10.18
C PHE A 62 -17.47 -4.87 10.74
N ILE A 63 -16.15 -4.69 10.87
CA ILE A 63 -15.25 -5.70 11.44
C ILE A 63 -15.64 -5.95 12.90
N ASP A 64 -15.96 -4.91 13.66
CA ASP A 64 -16.44 -5.03 15.03
C ASP A 64 -17.72 -5.86 15.11
N HIS A 65 -18.69 -5.57 14.24
CA HIS A 65 -19.93 -6.33 14.10
C HIS A 65 -19.66 -7.80 13.70
N LEU A 66 -18.77 -8.03 12.73
CA LEU A 66 -18.46 -9.38 12.27
C LEU A 66 -17.88 -10.24 13.39
N VAL A 67 -16.90 -9.73 14.14
CA VAL A 67 -16.25 -10.48 15.24
C VAL A 67 -17.18 -10.67 16.43
N GLU A 68 -18.10 -9.73 16.68
CA GLU A 68 -19.06 -9.84 17.79
C GLU A 68 -20.20 -10.82 17.49
N TRP A 69 -20.71 -10.84 16.26
CA TRP A 69 -21.94 -11.55 15.91
C TRP A 69 -21.73 -12.84 15.13
N ALA A 70 -20.57 -13.06 14.50
CA ALA A 70 -20.28 -14.33 13.84
C ALA A 70 -20.19 -15.45 14.89
N SER A 71 -20.95 -16.53 14.69
CA SER A 71 -20.99 -17.64 15.65
C SER A 71 -21.21 -18.98 14.94
N GLY A 72 -20.70 -20.06 15.55
CA GLY A 72 -20.92 -21.43 15.06
C GLY A 72 -20.13 -21.82 13.82
N VAL A 73 -19.19 -20.99 13.35
CA VAL A 73 -18.38 -21.24 12.14
C VAL A 73 -16.89 -20.89 12.35
N PRO A 74 -15.96 -21.55 11.63
CA PRO A 74 -14.52 -21.31 11.75
C PRO A 74 -14.06 -20.09 10.93
N ILE A 75 -14.25 -18.89 11.50
CA ILE A 75 -13.76 -17.62 10.93
C ILE A 75 -12.60 -17.08 11.77
N LEU A 76 -11.47 -16.77 11.13
CA LEU A 76 -10.37 -16.00 11.70
C LEU A 76 -10.29 -14.64 11.00
N VAL A 77 -10.34 -13.56 11.77
CA VAL A 77 -10.13 -12.20 11.27
C VAL A 77 -8.74 -11.74 11.69
N VAL A 78 -7.89 -11.43 10.71
CA VAL A 78 -6.55 -10.88 10.89
C VAL A 78 -6.57 -9.43 10.44
N CYS A 79 -6.13 -8.53 11.30
CA CYS A 79 -6.10 -7.11 11.02
C CYS A 79 -4.68 -6.58 11.23
N THR A 80 -4.17 -5.80 10.29
CA THR A 80 -2.94 -5.03 10.48
C THR A 80 -3.28 -3.55 10.63
N ALA A 81 -2.59 -2.89 11.56
CA ALA A 81 -2.79 -1.48 11.84
C ALA A 81 -1.53 -0.90 12.46
N ARG A 82 -1.35 0.40 12.30
CA ARG A 82 -0.36 1.14 13.09
C ARG A 82 -0.98 1.62 14.42
N PRO A 83 -0.16 1.92 15.45
CA PRO A 83 -0.65 2.31 16.77
C PRO A 83 -1.60 3.52 16.78
N GLU A 84 -1.50 4.42 15.80
CA GLU A 84 -2.35 5.61 15.65
C GLU A 84 -3.84 5.26 15.51
N LEU A 85 -4.17 4.02 15.10
CA LEU A 85 -5.55 3.55 15.13
C LEU A 85 -6.13 3.58 16.55
N LEU A 86 -5.32 3.33 17.58
CA LEU A 86 -5.73 3.33 18.98
C LEU A 86 -6.01 4.74 19.51
N ASP A 87 -5.41 5.77 18.91
CA ASP A 87 -5.74 7.16 19.23
C ASP A 87 -7.17 7.51 18.79
N ARG A 88 -7.61 6.93 17.66
CA ARG A 88 -8.97 7.07 17.12
C ARG A 88 -9.96 6.09 17.77
N ARG A 89 -9.54 4.86 18.04
CA ARG A 89 -10.36 3.77 18.61
C ARG A 89 -9.59 3.04 19.71
N SER A 90 -9.59 3.60 20.92
CA SER A 90 -8.84 3.06 22.06
C SER A 90 -9.26 1.65 22.50
N GLY A 91 -10.49 1.22 22.19
CA GLY A 91 -10.98 -0.13 22.46
C GLY A 91 -10.64 -1.17 21.39
N TRP A 92 -9.99 -0.78 20.29
CA TRP A 92 -9.74 -1.69 19.17
C TRP A 92 -8.78 -2.82 19.56
N GLY A 93 -9.10 -4.06 19.14
CA GLY A 93 -8.26 -5.23 19.40
C GLY A 93 -8.24 -5.72 20.85
N GLY A 94 -8.98 -5.07 21.76
CA GLY A 94 -9.08 -5.42 23.18
C GLY A 94 -10.52 -5.70 23.64
N GLY A 95 -10.65 -6.37 24.78
CA GLY A 95 -11.95 -6.53 25.46
C GLY A 95 -12.92 -7.57 24.87
N LYS A 96 -12.59 -8.23 23.75
CA LYS A 96 -13.40 -9.30 23.17
C LYS A 96 -12.89 -10.68 23.62
N ARG A 97 -13.81 -11.63 23.79
CA ARG A 97 -13.49 -12.98 24.33
C ARG A 97 -12.51 -13.78 23.47
N ALA A 98 -12.46 -13.51 22.17
CA ALA A 98 -11.65 -14.23 21.19
C ALA A 98 -10.77 -13.28 20.35
N SER A 99 -10.19 -12.26 20.97
CA SER A 99 -9.23 -11.35 20.32
C SER A 99 -7.84 -11.47 20.92
N ALA A 100 -6.82 -11.47 20.08
CA ALA A 100 -5.43 -11.33 20.47
C ALA A 100 -4.80 -10.16 19.68
N THR A 101 -4.03 -9.32 20.37
CA THR A 101 -3.24 -8.26 19.74
C THR A 101 -1.78 -8.62 19.85
N VAL A 102 -1.08 -8.62 18.71
CA VAL A 102 0.37 -8.86 18.64
C VAL A 102 1.04 -7.55 18.26
N SER A 103 1.74 -6.94 19.22
CA SER A 103 2.55 -5.75 18.95
C SER A 103 3.88 -6.15 18.31
N LEU A 104 4.16 -5.62 17.13
CA LEU A 104 5.44 -5.84 16.44
C LEU A 104 6.41 -4.71 16.79
N SER A 105 7.51 -5.06 17.44
CA SER A 105 8.64 -4.16 17.66
C SER A 105 9.53 -4.12 16.41
N PRO A 106 10.32 -3.04 16.22
CA PRO A 106 11.41 -3.06 15.25
C PRO A 106 12.33 -4.28 15.46
N LEU A 107 12.92 -4.80 14.39
CA LEU A 107 13.87 -5.90 14.47
C LEU A 107 15.06 -5.51 15.35
N SER A 108 15.56 -6.47 16.13
CA SER A 108 16.84 -6.30 16.82
C SER A 108 18.00 -6.23 15.81
N ASP A 109 19.15 -5.74 16.23
CA ASP A 109 20.36 -5.77 15.39
C ASP A 109 20.73 -7.21 14.99
N ASN A 110 20.49 -8.19 15.88
CA ASN A 110 20.73 -9.60 15.60
C ASN A 110 19.76 -10.13 14.53
N ASP A 111 18.46 -9.85 14.68
CA ASP A 111 17.46 -10.29 13.70
C ASP A 111 17.63 -9.58 12.36
N THR A 112 18.03 -8.31 12.37
CA THR A 112 18.37 -7.56 11.15
C THR A 112 19.59 -8.16 10.47
N ALA A 113 20.65 -8.48 11.22
CA ALA A 113 21.84 -9.14 10.66
C ALA A 113 21.50 -10.53 10.08
N ARG A 114 20.64 -11.30 10.75
CA ARG A 114 20.15 -12.59 10.27
C ARG A 114 19.34 -12.43 8.99
N LEU A 115 18.39 -11.49 8.94
CA LEU A 115 17.60 -11.19 7.75
C LEU A 115 18.51 -10.85 6.56
N VAL A 116 19.48 -9.97 6.76
CA VAL A 116 20.44 -9.57 5.73
C VAL A 116 21.24 -10.78 5.25
N HIS A 117 21.72 -11.63 6.16
CA HIS A 117 22.48 -12.82 5.81
C HIS A 117 21.67 -13.80 4.94
N GLU A 118 20.39 -14.02 5.26
CA GLU A 118 19.51 -14.90 4.48
C GLU A 118 19.15 -14.32 3.09
N LEU A 119 19.15 -13.00 2.95
CA LEU A 119 18.83 -12.34 1.68
C LEU A 119 20.04 -12.20 0.76
N LEU A 120 21.25 -12.18 1.30
CA LEU A 120 22.47 -12.00 0.50
C LEU A 120 22.76 -13.22 -0.35
N SER A 121 22.95 -12.99 -1.64
CA SER A 121 23.46 -14.00 -2.57
C SER A 121 24.95 -14.32 -2.35
N GLN A 122 25.68 -13.45 -1.64
CA GLN A 122 27.10 -13.58 -1.30
C GLN A 122 27.31 -13.95 0.18
N SER A 123 28.47 -14.54 0.50
CA SER A 123 28.70 -15.17 1.80
C SER A 123 28.73 -14.20 2.99
N VAL A 124 29.35 -13.01 2.88
CA VAL A 124 29.55 -12.08 4.01
C VAL A 124 29.73 -10.64 3.52
N LEU A 125 29.13 -9.65 4.21
CA LEU A 125 29.41 -8.22 4.02
C LEU A 125 30.70 -7.80 4.74
N PRO A 126 31.44 -6.79 4.24
CA PRO A 126 32.47 -6.12 5.02
C PRO A 126 31.91 -5.62 6.35
N ALA A 127 32.70 -5.72 7.43
CA ALA A 127 32.25 -5.41 8.79
C ALA A 127 31.78 -3.95 8.94
N GLU A 128 32.43 -3.02 8.23
CA GLU A 128 32.09 -1.61 8.20
C GLU A 128 30.72 -1.39 7.54
N THR A 129 30.47 -2.08 6.42
CA THR A 129 29.19 -2.04 5.69
C THR A 129 28.06 -2.63 6.53
N GLN A 130 28.30 -3.76 7.19
CA GLN A 130 27.32 -4.37 8.09
C GLN A 130 27.00 -3.45 9.28
N SER A 131 28.01 -2.84 9.90
CA SER A 131 27.81 -1.91 11.02
C SER A 131 27.01 -0.69 10.60
N ALA A 132 27.30 -0.12 9.44
CA ALA A 132 26.56 1.02 8.90
C ALA A 132 25.12 0.65 8.49
N LEU A 133 24.91 -0.55 7.96
CA LEU A 133 23.58 -1.10 7.67
C LEU A 133 22.73 -1.21 8.94
N LEU A 134 23.24 -1.86 9.98
CA LEU A 134 22.53 -2.02 11.26
C LEU A 134 22.17 -0.65 11.87
N ALA A 135 23.13 0.27 11.91
CA ALA A 135 22.94 1.60 12.47
C ALA A 135 21.84 2.40 11.74
N ARG A 136 21.65 2.18 10.44
CA ARG A 136 20.70 2.94 9.60
C ARG A 136 19.37 2.25 9.39
N ALA A 137 19.36 0.91 9.41
CA ALA A 137 18.13 0.14 9.34
C ALA A 137 17.22 0.46 10.51
N GLY A 138 17.77 0.65 11.72
CA GLY A 138 16.98 0.94 12.92
C GLY A 138 15.89 -0.10 13.16
N GLY A 139 16.17 -1.37 12.82
CA GLY A 139 15.22 -2.48 12.89
C GLY A 139 14.14 -2.49 11.81
N ASN A 140 14.24 -1.68 10.75
CA ASN A 140 13.31 -1.67 9.63
C ASN A 140 13.64 -2.78 8.61
N PRO A 141 12.78 -3.81 8.46
CA PRO A 141 13.02 -4.92 7.53
C PRO A 141 13.14 -4.45 6.07
N LEU A 142 12.31 -3.48 5.67
CA LEU A 142 12.32 -2.95 4.30
C LEU A 142 13.64 -2.26 3.97
N TYR A 143 14.25 -1.57 4.94
CA TYR A 143 15.57 -0.98 4.73
C TYR A 143 16.60 -2.07 4.44
N ALA A 144 16.60 -3.16 5.23
CA ALA A 144 17.53 -4.27 5.05
C ALA A 144 17.35 -4.97 3.70
N GLU A 145 16.12 -5.24 3.29
CA GLU A 145 15.80 -5.86 1.99
C GLU A 145 16.26 -4.99 0.82
N GLU A 146 15.90 -3.71 0.83
CA GLU A 146 16.27 -2.76 -0.23
C GLU A 146 17.78 -2.55 -0.30
N PHE A 147 18.46 -2.59 0.85
CA PHE A 147 19.91 -2.48 0.90
C PHE A 147 20.59 -3.66 0.21
N VAL A 148 20.15 -4.90 0.50
CA VAL A 148 20.69 -6.10 -0.14
C VAL A 148 20.46 -6.06 -1.65
N ARG A 149 19.26 -5.67 -2.10
CA ARG A 149 18.97 -5.51 -3.54
C ARG A 149 19.86 -4.47 -4.20
N MET A 150 20.09 -3.33 -3.54
CA MET A 150 20.99 -2.29 -4.05
C MET A 150 22.42 -2.81 -4.20
N LEU A 151 22.91 -3.63 -3.26
CA LEU A 151 24.24 -4.23 -3.36
C LEU A 151 24.34 -5.21 -4.53
N ASP A 152 23.34 -6.08 -4.70
CA ASP A 152 23.29 -7.03 -5.81
C ASP A 152 23.23 -6.31 -7.17
N GLU A 153 22.51 -5.17 -7.25
CA GLU A 153 22.42 -4.34 -8.47
C GLU A 153 23.71 -3.58 -8.79
N ARG A 154 24.43 -3.10 -7.78
CA ARG A 154 25.72 -2.41 -7.97
C ARG A 154 26.87 -3.39 -8.25
N GLY A 155 26.79 -4.59 -7.71
CA GLY A 155 27.85 -5.60 -7.79
C GLY A 155 29.03 -5.37 -6.86
N ASP A 156 28.99 -4.34 -5.99
CA ASP A 156 29.96 -4.13 -4.92
C ASP A 156 29.34 -3.50 -3.66
N ALA A 157 30.06 -3.63 -2.54
CA ALA A 157 29.70 -3.05 -1.25
C ALA A 157 30.33 -1.66 -0.99
N GLY A 158 30.81 -1.01 -2.05
CA GLY A 158 31.53 0.26 -1.97
C GLY A 158 30.62 1.50 -2.10
N GLY A 159 31.11 2.63 -1.58
CA GLY A 159 30.49 3.94 -1.79
C GLY A 159 29.65 4.47 -0.61
N ALA A 160 29.08 5.66 -0.81
CA ALA A 160 28.24 6.29 0.18
C ALA A 160 26.94 5.48 0.33
N LEU A 161 26.77 4.89 1.50
CA LEU A 161 25.54 4.20 1.86
C LEU A 161 24.42 5.27 2.01
N PRO A 162 23.18 4.98 1.61
CA PRO A 162 22.06 5.90 1.84
C PRO A 162 21.67 5.97 3.32
N GLU A 163 21.05 7.07 3.74
CA GLU A 163 20.66 7.31 5.14
C GLU A 163 19.21 6.92 5.45
N SER A 164 18.42 6.57 4.44
CA SER A 164 17.00 6.24 4.56
C SER A 164 16.55 5.23 3.51
N VAL A 165 15.41 4.58 3.74
CA VAL A 165 14.78 3.69 2.76
C VAL A 165 14.54 4.42 1.43
N GLN A 166 14.06 5.66 1.49
CA GLN A 166 13.87 6.49 0.30
C GLN A 166 15.19 6.76 -0.43
N GLY A 167 16.27 6.97 0.32
CA GLY A 167 17.62 7.13 -0.24
C GLY A 167 18.12 5.85 -0.92
N ILE A 168 17.86 4.67 -0.34
CA ILE A 168 18.19 3.39 -0.96
C ILE A 168 17.40 3.22 -2.26
N ILE A 169 16.09 3.40 -2.21
CA ILE A 169 15.25 3.29 -3.39
C ILE A 169 15.73 4.27 -4.46
N ALA A 170 16.00 5.53 -4.12
CA ALA A 170 16.52 6.54 -5.06
C ALA A 170 17.83 6.08 -5.70
N ALA A 171 18.76 5.56 -4.89
CA ALA A 171 20.04 5.04 -5.36
C ALA A 171 19.86 3.84 -6.31
N ARG A 172 18.88 2.97 -6.06
CA ARG A 172 18.52 1.86 -6.98
C ARG A 172 17.94 2.38 -8.29
N LEU A 173 17.04 3.37 -8.23
CA LEU A 173 16.47 3.98 -9.43
C LEU A 173 17.53 4.70 -10.28
N ASP A 174 18.60 5.22 -9.67
CA ASP A 174 19.70 5.86 -10.38
C ASP A 174 20.62 4.86 -11.11
N LEU A 175 20.53 3.55 -10.81
CA LEU A 175 21.23 2.49 -11.53
C LEU A 175 20.47 1.98 -12.77
N LEU A 176 19.23 2.44 -12.96
CA LEU A 176 18.43 2.08 -14.13
C LEU A 176 18.95 2.75 -15.39
N ALA A 177 18.76 2.07 -16.52
CA ALA A 177 18.91 2.73 -17.81
C ALA A 177 17.93 3.91 -17.90
N VAL A 178 18.29 4.96 -18.67
CA VAL A 178 17.46 6.18 -18.80
C VAL A 178 16.03 5.82 -19.21
N ASP A 179 15.86 4.94 -20.19
CA ASP A 179 14.55 4.52 -20.68
C ASP A 179 13.72 3.76 -19.61
N GLU A 180 14.37 2.88 -18.83
CA GLU A 180 13.71 2.16 -17.72
C GLU A 180 13.27 3.12 -16.61
N LYS A 181 14.12 4.10 -16.30
CA LYS A 181 13.83 5.12 -15.28
C LYS A 181 12.68 6.03 -15.70
N GLU A 182 12.68 6.51 -16.93
CA GLU A 182 11.58 7.31 -17.48
C GLU A 182 10.27 6.52 -17.50
N LEU A 183 10.33 5.25 -17.90
CA LEU A 183 9.15 4.38 -17.91
C LEU A 183 8.58 4.16 -16.51
N LEU A 184 9.44 3.95 -15.51
CA LEU A 184 9.02 3.82 -14.12
C LEU A 184 8.40 5.13 -13.58
N GLN A 185 8.93 6.28 -13.98
CA GLN A 185 8.36 7.58 -13.66
C GLN A 185 6.98 7.78 -14.31
N ASP A 186 6.81 7.38 -15.56
CA ASP A 186 5.51 7.40 -16.25
C ASP A 186 4.49 6.52 -15.54
N ALA A 187 4.87 5.29 -15.18
CA ALA A 187 4.04 4.40 -14.38
C ALA A 187 3.64 5.02 -13.02
N ALA A 188 4.56 5.75 -12.38
CA ALA A 188 4.29 6.39 -11.08
C ALA A 188 3.27 7.53 -11.16
N VAL A 189 3.17 8.19 -12.33
CA VAL A 189 2.13 9.18 -12.65
C VAL A 189 0.77 8.51 -12.78
N VAL A 190 0.69 7.35 -13.46
CA VAL A 190 -0.57 6.60 -13.63
C VAL A 190 -1.14 6.19 -12.28
N GLY A 191 -0.34 5.58 -11.40
CA GLY A 191 -0.84 5.16 -10.09
C GLY A 191 0.00 4.12 -9.37
N LYS A 192 -0.58 3.54 -8.32
CA LYS A 192 -0.03 2.36 -7.61
C LYS A 192 -0.10 1.10 -8.47
N VAL A 193 -1.13 1.04 -9.30
CA VAL A 193 -1.38 0.04 -10.35
C VAL A 193 -1.42 0.77 -11.68
N PHE A 194 -0.90 0.16 -12.73
CA PHE A 194 -0.82 0.73 -14.06
C PHE A 194 -0.88 -0.37 -15.13
N TRP A 195 -1.11 0.04 -16.38
CA TRP A 195 -1.25 -0.88 -17.51
C TRP A 195 -0.19 -0.64 -18.58
N LEU A 196 0.22 -1.71 -19.25
CA LEU A 196 1.20 -1.67 -20.34
C LEU A 196 0.86 -0.58 -21.38
N GLY A 197 -0.39 -0.57 -21.87
CA GLY A 197 -0.88 0.41 -22.84
C GLY A 197 -0.84 1.85 -22.32
N ALA A 198 -1.17 2.07 -21.04
CA ALA A 198 -1.15 3.40 -20.43
C ALA A 198 0.25 3.99 -20.43
N VAL A 199 1.23 3.21 -19.97
CA VAL A 199 2.62 3.68 -19.90
C VAL A 199 3.26 3.77 -21.29
N ALA A 200 2.84 2.92 -22.24
CA ALA A 200 3.25 3.05 -23.63
C ALA A 200 2.76 4.36 -24.28
N SER A 201 1.54 4.81 -23.96
CA SER A 201 0.98 6.07 -24.50
C SER A 201 1.58 7.35 -23.88
N LEU A 202 2.25 7.24 -22.73
CA LEU A 202 2.89 8.38 -22.06
C LEU A 202 4.24 8.78 -22.68
N GLY A 203 4.87 7.86 -23.41
CA GLY A 203 6.11 8.12 -24.14
C GLY A 203 5.85 8.41 -25.61
N ASP A 204 6.60 9.34 -26.19
CA ASP A 204 6.50 9.64 -27.62
C ASP A 204 6.94 8.43 -28.46
N GLY A 205 5.98 7.78 -29.11
CA GLY A 205 6.25 6.75 -30.12
C GLY A 205 6.88 5.45 -29.61
N ARG A 206 6.75 5.12 -28.32
CA ARG A 206 7.29 3.87 -27.77
C ARG A 206 6.52 2.67 -28.33
N GLU A 207 7.25 1.74 -28.96
CA GLU A 207 6.65 0.48 -29.41
C GLU A 207 6.27 -0.38 -28.20
N ARG A 208 5.06 -0.95 -28.21
CA ARG A 208 4.49 -1.68 -27.06
C ARG A 208 5.37 -2.84 -26.59
N TRP A 209 6.04 -3.54 -27.50
CA TRP A 209 6.93 -4.66 -27.15
C TRP A 209 8.22 -4.19 -26.46
N LEU A 210 8.75 -3.00 -26.79
CA LEU A 210 9.89 -2.40 -26.09
C LEU A 210 9.52 -2.04 -24.65
N VAL A 211 8.31 -1.48 -24.47
CA VAL A 211 7.77 -1.18 -23.14
C VAL A 211 7.62 -2.46 -22.32
N GLU A 212 7.08 -3.53 -22.91
CA GLU A 212 6.95 -4.83 -22.24
C GLU A 212 8.32 -5.40 -21.86
N GLN A 213 9.34 -5.28 -22.73
CA GLN A 213 10.70 -5.71 -22.44
C GLN A 213 11.32 -4.93 -21.27
N ALA A 214 11.13 -3.60 -21.23
CA ALA A 214 11.60 -2.76 -20.14
C ALA A 214 10.87 -3.07 -18.82
N LEU A 215 9.55 -3.32 -18.87
CA LEU A 215 8.80 -3.77 -17.70
C LEU A 215 9.27 -5.13 -17.18
N HIS A 216 9.63 -6.07 -18.07
CA HIS A 216 10.28 -7.31 -17.64
C HIS A 216 11.65 -7.07 -16.98
N GLY A 217 12.41 -6.06 -17.42
CA GLY A 217 13.64 -5.62 -16.76
C GLY A 217 13.39 -5.09 -15.35
N LEU A 218 12.42 -4.18 -15.21
CA LEU A 218 11.99 -3.61 -13.93
C LEU A 218 11.40 -4.66 -12.98
N GLU A 219 10.70 -5.66 -13.50
CA GLU A 219 10.16 -6.79 -12.73
C GLU A 219 11.28 -7.70 -12.20
N ARG A 220 12.32 -7.98 -13.00
CA ARG A 220 13.50 -8.73 -12.53
C ARG A 220 14.29 -8.00 -11.45
N ARG A 221 14.29 -6.67 -11.47
CA ARG A 221 14.82 -5.81 -10.40
C ARG A 221 13.82 -5.66 -9.24
N GLU A 222 12.68 -6.34 -9.33
CA GLU A 222 11.63 -6.33 -8.32
C GLU A 222 11.10 -4.94 -7.97
N LEU A 223 11.17 -3.98 -8.89
CA LEU A 223 10.59 -2.63 -8.69
C LEU A 223 9.08 -2.65 -8.95
N VAL A 224 8.64 -3.51 -9.87
CA VAL A 224 7.25 -3.74 -10.23
C VAL A 224 6.95 -5.23 -10.26
N VAL A 225 5.68 -5.59 -10.25
CA VAL A 225 5.19 -6.96 -10.38
C VAL A 225 4.04 -6.99 -11.38
N ARG A 226 4.01 -8.01 -12.24
CA ARG A 226 2.88 -8.25 -13.13
C ARG A 226 1.73 -8.90 -12.38
N GLU A 227 0.55 -8.31 -12.47
CA GLU A 227 -0.66 -8.88 -11.87
C GLU A 227 -1.19 -10.05 -12.71
N ARG A 228 -1.74 -11.07 -12.02
CA ARG A 228 -2.27 -12.27 -12.71
C ARG A 228 -3.55 -11.97 -13.48
N ARG A 229 -4.28 -10.94 -13.07
CA ARG A 229 -5.52 -10.48 -13.69
C ARG A 229 -5.37 -9.00 -13.95
N SER A 230 -5.89 -8.57 -15.09
CA SER A 230 -6.03 -7.15 -15.41
C SER A 230 -7.46 -6.73 -15.19
N SER A 231 -7.63 -5.56 -14.58
CA SER A 231 -8.90 -4.85 -14.50
C SER A 231 -9.32 -4.21 -15.84
N VAL A 232 -8.38 -4.03 -16.77
CA VAL A 232 -8.62 -3.50 -18.12
C VAL A 232 -8.44 -4.61 -19.15
N ALA A 233 -9.49 -4.88 -19.94
CA ALA A 233 -9.48 -5.94 -20.94
C ALA A 233 -8.45 -5.68 -22.05
N GLY A 234 -7.66 -6.70 -22.41
CA GLY A 234 -6.61 -6.60 -23.42
C GLY A 234 -5.32 -5.91 -22.96
N GLU A 235 -5.25 -5.54 -21.69
CA GLU A 235 -4.07 -4.92 -21.09
C GLU A 235 -3.40 -5.82 -20.06
N SER A 236 -2.07 -5.70 -19.98
CA SER A 236 -1.27 -6.28 -18.91
C SER A 236 -1.20 -5.28 -17.77
N GLU A 237 -1.64 -5.70 -16.59
CA GLU A 237 -1.64 -4.90 -15.37
C GLU A 237 -0.37 -5.18 -14.55
N TYR A 238 0.17 -4.11 -13.99
CA TYR A 238 1.34 -4.13 -13.14
C TYR A 238 1.10 -3.28 -11.89
N ALA A 239 1.75 -3.65 -10.79
CA ALA A 239 1.77 -2.87 -9.57
C ALA A 239 3.22 -2.58 -9.17
N PHE A 240 3.44 -1.46 -8.49
CA PHE A 240 4.71 -1.23 -7.80
C PHE A 240 4.85 -2.23 -6.66
N ARG A 241 6.04 -2.85 -6.51
CA ARG A 241 6.27 -3.81 -5.42
C ARG A 241 6.06 -3.17 -4.05
N HIS A 242 6.50 -1.91 -3.91
CA HIS A 242 6.25 -1.10 -2.73
C HIS A 242 5.78 0.30 -3.12
N VAL A 243 4.84 0.85 -2.34
CA VAL A 243 4.35 2.22 -2.54
C VAL A 243 5.47 3.26 -2.48
N LEU A 244 6.51 3.02 -1.66
CA LEU A 244 7.67 3.90 -1.58
C LEU A 244 8.48 3.95 -2.89
N VAL A 245 8.53 2.86 -3.67
CA VAL A 245 9.18 2.86 -4.99
C VAL A 245 8.48 3.83 -5.92
N ARG A 246 7.14 3.77 -5.95
CA ARG A 246 6.32 4.73 -6.70
C ARG A 246 6.57 6.15 -6.23
N ASP A 247 6.53 6.40 -4.93
CA ASP A 247 6.61 7.74 -4.37
C ASP A 247 7.98 8.38 -4.63
N VAL A 248 9.06 7.59 -4.55
CA VAL A 248 10.42 8.04 -4.91
C VAL A 248 10.52 8.29 -6.41
N ALA A 249 10.02 7.37 -7.26
CA ALA A 249 10.02 7.56 -8.71
C ALA A 249 9.26 8.84 -9.11
N TYR A 250 8.04 9.03 -8.59
CA TYR A 250 7.24 10.24 -8.81
C TYR A 250 7.93 11.50 -8.26
N GLY A 251 8.58 11.38 -7.10
CA GLY A 251 9.35 12.44 -6.47
C GLY A 251 10.50 12.95 -7.34
N GLN A 252 11.18 12.06 -8.07
CA GLN A 252 12.27 12.38 -8.99
C GLN A 252 11.82 13.06 -10.29
N ILE A 253 10.52 13.08 -10.60
CA ILE A 253 10.01 13.77 -11.79
C ILE A 253 10.14 15.30 -11.60
N PRO A 254 10.80 16.03 -12.53
CA PRO A 254 10.86 17.47 -12.49
C PRO A 254 9.47 18.10 -12.41
N ARG A 255 9.28 19.09 -11.54
CA ARG A 255 7.95 19.72 -11.30
C ARG A 255 7.27 20.19 -12.59
N ALA A 256 8.05 20.73 -13.53
CA ALA A 256 7.54 21.21 -14.83
C ALA A 256 7.00 20.09 -15.73
N ALA A 257 7.53 18.87 -15.61
CA ALA A 257 7.12 17.73 -16.44
C ALA A 257 5.89 16.99 -15.89
N ARG A 258 5.57 17.14 -14.59
CA ARG A 258 4.46 16.42 -13.95
C ARG A 258 3.11 16.74 -14.58
N GLY A 259 2.85 18.01 -14.87
CA GLY A 259 1.58 18.44 -15.47
C GLY A 259 1.32 17.78 -16.82
N THR A 260 2.31 17.79 -17.71
CA THR A 260 2.23 17.17 -19.03
C THR A 260 1.98 15.66 -18.92
N LYS A 261 2.71 14.96 -18.03
CA LYS A 261 2.52 13.52 -17.84
C LYS A 261 1.14 13.19 -17.27
N HIS A 262 0.61 14.00 -16.34
CA HIS A 262 -0.76 13.82 -15.81
C HIS A 262 -1.83 13.99 -16.90
N VAL A 263 -1.68 14.98 -17.77
CA VAL A 263 -2.62 15.19 -18.89
C VAL A 263 -2.61 14.00 -19.85
N ALA A 264 -1.41 13.51 -20.19
CA ALA A 264 -1.29 12.35 -21.07
C ALA A 264 -1.86 11.07 -20.41
N ALA A 265 -1.66 10.88 -19.11
CA ALA A 265 -2.25 9.76 -18.37
C ALA A 265 -3.79 9.82 -18.35
N ALA A 266 -4.35 11.01 -18.13
CA ALA A 266 -5.81 11.21 -18.18
C ALA A 266 -6.38 10.91 -19.57
N GLY A 267 -5.70 11.33 -20.64
CA GLY A 267 -6.12 11.06 -22.01
C GLY A 267 -6.22 9.57 -22.35
N TRP A 268 -5.39 8.72 -21.73
CA TRP A 268 -5.51 7.27 -21.88
C TRP A 268 -6.68 6.66 -21.11
N ILE A 269 -7.00 7.18 -19.92
CA ILE A 269 -8.11 6.68 -19.09
C ILE A 269 -9.47 7.04 -19.71
N GLU A 270 -9.55 8.16 -20.41
CA GLU A 270 -10.78 8.66 -21.03
C GLU A 270 -11.07 8.09 -22.43
N GLY A 271 -10.08 7.45 -23.08
CA GLY A 271 -10.17 6.90 -24.44
C GLY A 271 -10.47 5.41 -24.49
#